data_AF-A0A1M4M7S6-F1
#
_entry.id   AF-A0A1M4M7S6-F1
#
_cell.length_a   1.000
_cell.length_b   1.000
_cell.length_c   1.000
_cell.angle_alpha   90.00
_cell.angle_beta   90.00
_cell.angle_gamma   90.00
#
_symmetry.space_group_name_H-M   'P 1'
#
loop_
_entity.id
_entity.type
_entity.pdbx_description
1 polymer ?
#
loop_
_entity_poly.entity_id
_entity_poly.type
_entity_poly.pdbx_seq_one_letter_code
_entity_poly.pdbx_strand_id
1 'polypeptide(L)' 'MKKHVKRDKITVNTISPPNNVETMPNSPVHNAQDANFCVYAGMRHAVGSIIKNDDGSEIVCTEDGSWQNKTK' A
#
# COMPACT_ATOMS: atom_id res chain seq x y z
N MET A 1 19.61 -2.53 -27.04
CA MET A 1 19.57 -2.15 -25.62
C MET A 1 18.21 -2.56 -25.04
N LYS A 2 18.14 -3.66 -24.27
CA LYS A 2 16.89 -4.04 -23.58
C LYS A 2 16.75 -3.12 -22.37
N LYS A 3 15.85 -2.13 -22.45
CA LYS A 3 15.53 -1.28 -21.29
C LYS A 3 14.92 -2.18 -20.22
N HIS A 4 15.69 -2.51 -19.19
CA HIS A 4 15.16 -3.04 -17.95
C HIS A 4 14.34 -1.93 -17.31
N VAL A 5 13.08 -1.80 -17.70
CA VAL A 5 12.09 -1.03 -16.95
C VAL A 5 11.98 -1.79 -15.63
N LYS A 6 12.68 -1.32 -14.59
CA LYS A 6 12.43 -1.77 -13.22
C LYS A 6 10.95 -1.46 -12.99
N ARG A 7 10.10 -2.48 -13.12
CA ARG A 7 8.69 -2.36 -12.78
C ARG A 7 8.69 -2.08 -11.28
N ASP A 8 8.28 -0.89 -10.89
CA ASP A 8 8.07 -0.54 -9.49
C ASP A 8 7.03 -1.51 -8.95
N LYS A 9 7.51 -2.44 -8.14
CA LYS A 9 6.68 -3.45 -7.49
C LYS A 9 6.08 -2.81 -6.25
N ILE A 10 4.76 -2.85 -6.14
CA ILE A 10 4.01 -2.43 -4.97
C ILE A 10 3.41 -3.66 -4.30
N THR A 11 3.39 -3.65 -2.98
CA THR A 11 2.89 -4.74 -2.16
C THR A 11 1.83 -4.24 -1.20
N VAL A 12 0.98 -5.16 -0.77
CA VAL A 12 0.06 -4.90 0.33
C VAL A 12 0.87 -4.84 1.62
N ASN A 13 0.77 -3.70 2.31
CA ASN A 13 1.50 -3.47 3.55
C ASN A 13 0.52 -3.17 4.68
N THR A 14 0.88 -3.60 5.89
CA THR A 14 0.30 -3.10 7.13
C THR A 14 1.20 -1.99 7.66
N ILE A 15 0.64 -0.82 7.87
CA ILE A 15 1.35 0.37 8.31
C ILE A 15 0.88 0.67 9.73
N SER A 16 1.80 0.77 10.67
CA SER A 16 1.54 1.36 11.98
C SER A 16 2.28 2.70 12.04
N PRO A 17 1.57 3.84 12.08
CA PRO A 17 2.19 5.14 12.29
C PRO A 17 3.08 5.12 13.55
N PRO A 18 4.15 5.94 13.60
CA PRO A 18 4.51 6.96 12.63
C PRO A 18 5.29 6.45 11.40
N ASN A 19 5.95 5.29 11.47
CA ASN A 19 6.86 4.83 10.40
C ASN A 19 7.05 3.30 10.31
N ASN A 20 6.25 2.48 11.02
CA ASN A 20 6.36 1.04 10.90
C ASN A 20 5.59 0.56 9.67
N VAL A 21 6.29 -0.06 8.73
CA VAL A 21 5.67 -0.63 7.52
C VAL A 21 6.07 -2.09 7.43
N GLU A 22 5.08 -2.97 7.60
CA GLU A 22 5.24 -4.40 7.49
C GLU A 22 4.61 -4.88 6.18
N THR A 23 5.42 -5.42 5.28
CA THR A 23 4.91 -6.08 4.09
C THR A 23 4.28 -7.40 4.48
N MET A 24 3.02 -7.62 4.08
CA MET A 24 2.34 -8.87 4.39
C MET A 24 3.01 -10.03 3.64
N PRO A 25 3.41 -11.12 4.34
CA PRO A 25 3.99 -12.29 3.68
C PRO A 25 2.93 -12.92 2.76
N ASN A 26 3.32 -13.23 1.52
CA ASN A 26 2.46 -13.72 0.44
C ASN A 26 1.49 -12.71 -0.19
N SER A 27 1.69 -11.42 0.02
CA SER A 27 0.87 -10.43 -0.68
C SER A 27 1.13 -10.43 -2.19
N PRO A 28 0.07 -10.27 -3.00
CA PRO A 28 0.22 -10.13 -4.43
C PRO A 28 1.07 -8.88 -4.71
N VAL A 29 2.13 -9.10 -5.50
CA VAL A 29 2.99 -8.02 -5.96
C VAL A 29 2.33 -7.44 -7.21
N HIS A 30 1.81 -6.22 -7.10
CA HIS A 30 1.27 -5.49 -8.24
C HIS A 30 2.37 -4.60 -8.84
N ASN A 31 2.23 -4.25 -10.12
CA ASN A 31 3.09 -3.23 -10.73
C ASN A 31 2.41 -1.86 -10.55
N ALA A 32 3.18 -0.85 -10.14
CA ALA A 32 2.69 0.52 -10.00
C ALA A 32 2.24 1.18 -11.33
N GLN A 33 2.51 0.56 -12.48
CA GLN A 33 2.07 1.02 -13.79
C GLN A 33 0.67 0.50 -14.17
N ASP A 34 0.26 -0.64 -13.60
CA ASP A 34 -0.96 -1.35 -14.00
C ASP A 34 -2.06 -1.25 -12.94
N ALA A 35 -1.71 -0.89 -11.70
CA ALA A 35 -2.64 -0.86 -10.57
C ALA A 35 -2.57 0.47 -9.82
N ASN A 36 -3.73 0.91 -9.33
CA ASN A 36 -3.82 2.04 -8.41
C ASN A 36 -3.03 1.73 -7.12
N PHE A 37 -2.54 2.77 -6.48
CA PHE A 37 -1.74 2.67 -5.26
C PHE A 37 -1.98 3.88 -4.39
N CYS A 38 -1.80 3.70 -3.08
CA CYS A 38 -1.86 4.81 -2.13
C CYS A 38 -0.45 5.15 -1.67
N VAL A 39 -0.21 6.43 -1.39
CA VAL A 39 1.10 6.89 -0.90
C VAL A 39 0.99 7.16 0.58
N TYR A 40 1.95 6.66 1.36
CA TYR A 40 2.06 6.94 2.79
C TYR A 40 3.54 6.96 3.17
N ALA A 41 3.95 7.92 4.00
CA ALA A 41 5.36 8.10 4.42
C ALA A 41 6.37 8.11 3.26
N GLY A 42 5.99 8.63 2.09
CA GLY A 42 6.82 8.65 0.88
C GLY A 42 6.96 7.30 0.16
N MET A 43 6.28 6.26 0.63
CA MET A 43 6.25 4.92 0.03
C MET A 43 4.92 4.68 -0.69
N ARG A 44 4.96 3.86 -1.75
CA ARG A 44 3.76 3.41 -2.48
C ARG A 44 3.29 2.09 -1.93
N HIS A 45 1.99 1.98 -1.72
CA HIS A 45 1.30 0.85 -1.12
C HIS A 45 0.23 0.33 -2.06
N ALA A 46 0.18 -0.98 -2.28
CA ALA A 46 -0.84 -1.57 -3.14
C ALA A 46 -2.24 -1.45 -2.51
N VAL A 47 -3.26 -1.49 -3.36
CA VAL A 47 -4.67 -1.61 -2.93
C VAL A 47 -4.82 -2.76 -1.93
N GLY A 48 -5.58 -2.54 -0.87
CA GLY A 48 -5.76 -3.46 0.26
C GLY A 48 -4.75 -3.26 1.40
N SER A 49 -3.76 -2.37 1.24
CA SER A 49 -2.88 -1.98 2.36
C SER A 49 -3.69 -1.31 3.47
N ILE A 50 -3.27 -1.48 4.72
CA ILE A 50 -4.00 -0.99 5.89
C ILE A 50 -3.08 -0.14 6.77
N ILE A 51 -3.52 1.05 7.14
CA ILE A 51 -2.93 1.88 8.20
C ILE A 51 -3.71 1.61 9.48
N LYS A 52 -3.04 1.14 10.53
CA LYS A 52 -3.61 0.95 11.86
C LYS A 52 -3.14 2.10 12.75
N ASN A 53 -4.05 3.01 13.08
CA ASN A 53 -3.75 4.12 13.96
C ASN A 53 -3.78 3.68 15.44
N ASP A 54 -3.12 4.44 16.31
CA ASP A 54 -3.05 4.17 17.75
C ASP A 54 -4.42 4.24 18.46
N ASP A 55 -5.38 4.95 17.88
CA ASP A 55 -6.76 5.04 18.38
C ASP A 55 -7.61 3.78 18.04
N GLY A 56 -7.03 2.81 17.34
CA GLY A 56 -7.69 1.59 16.88
C GLY A 56 -8.46 1.76 15.56
N SER A 57 -8.44 2.95 14.95
CA SER A 57 -9.01 3.14 13.61
C SER A 57 -8.12 2.51 12.54
N GLU A 58 -8.76 1.91 11.53
CA GLU A 58 -8.07 1.32 10.39
C GLU A 58 -8.45 2.08 9.12
N ILE A 59 -7.44 2.43 8.32
CA ILE A 59 -7.61 3.08 7.02
C ILE A 59 -7.09 2.13 5.96
N VAL A 60 -7.88 1.85 4.93
CA VAL A 60 -7.53 0.92 3.86
C VAL A 60 -7.26 1.69 2.56
N CYS A 61 -6.25 1.26 1.82
CA CYS A 61 -6.01 1.73 0.47
C CYS A 61 -7.02 1.09 -0.48
N THR A 62 -7.90 1.89 -1.09
CA THR A 62 -8.97 1.39 -1.95
C THR A 62 -8.58 1.38 -3.43
N GLU A 63 -9.40 0.71 -4.25
CA GLU A 63 -9.17 0.55 -5.69
C GLU A 63 -9.15 1.87 -6.47
N ASP A 64 -9.65 2.96 -5.91
CA ASP A 64 -9.57 4.31 -6.46
C ASP A 64 -8.21 5.01 -6.19
N GLY A 65 -7.30 4.36 -5.45
CA GLY A 65 -6.00 4.92 -5.08
C GLY A 65 -6.06 5.92 -3.92
N SER A 66 -7.13 5.90 -3.13
CA SER A 66 -7.28 6.75 -1.95
C SER A 66 -7.27 5.95 -0.64
N TRP A 67 -6.93 6.63 0.45
CA TRP A 67 -7.02 6.07 1.80
C TRP A 67 -8.42 6.33 2.35
N GLN A 68 -9.16 5.25 2.64
CA GLN A 68 -10.52 5.32 3.15
C GLN A 68 -10.62 4.66 4.52
N ASN A 69 -11.38 5.27 5.44
CA ASN A 69 -11.64 4.64 6.72
C ASN A 69 -12.37 3.32 6.51
N LYS A 70 -11.86 2.26 7.13
CA LYS A 70 -12.51 0.96 7.16
C LYS A 70 -13.67 1.01 8.15
N THR A 71 -14.74 1.70 7.79
CA THR A 71 -16.00 1.67 8.53
C THR A 71 -16.55 0.24 8.49
N LYS A 72 -16.80 -0.31 9.68
CA LYS A 72 -17.28 -1.67 9.90
C LYS A 72 -18.72 -1.84 9.45
#